data_AF-A0A4U0VXV2-F1
#
_entry.id   AF-A0A4U0VXV2-F1
#
_cell.length_a   1.000
_cell.length_b   1.000
_cell.length_c   1.000
_cell.angle_alpha   90.00
_cell.angle_beta   90.00
_cell.angle_gamma   90.00
#
_symmetry.space_group_name_H-M   'P 1'
#
loop_
_entity.id
_entity.type
_entity.pdbx_description
1 polymer ?
#
loop_
_entity_poly.entity_id
_entity_poly.type
_entity_poly.pdbx_seq_one_letter_code
_entity_poly.pdbx_strand_id
1 'polypeptide(L)'
;MAISVDPATTPLPAPATSALGSLRCYVQLIETRRSLQAEMEQALSSFLTATPTPLSNGPDLLSASGSEETTTTRSPCAAEAIRPPTEPELQQVLQIAFGGLVEVKEQARLVVEALEERWQRPELARIVRGIEVDESARIKATLERDQLRRLQTLQPELEFASSIREKDAARTTLAGSIQEQMQELHAEIADLAAAEAAEE
;
A
#
# COMPACT_ATOMS: atom_id res chain seq x y z
N MET A 1 7.99 -25.82 -14.19
CA MET A 1 6.56 -25.49 -14.41
C MET A 1 6.39 -24.05 -13.99
N ALA A 2 6.08 -23.16 -14.93
CA ALA A 2 6.00 -21.72 -14.67
C ALA A 2 4.67 -21.41 -13.98
N ILE A 3 4.73 -20.87 -12.77
CA ILE A 3 3.56 -20.26 -12.12
C ILE A 3 3.45 -18.87 -12.73
N SER A 4 2.63 -18.76 -13.77
CA SER A 4 2.22 -17.49 -14.34
C SER A 4 1.33 -16.80 -13.32
N VAL A 5 1.91 -15.94 -12.49
CA VAL A 5 1.13 -14.99 -11.68
C VAL A 5 0.65 -13.93 -12.66
N ASP A 6 -0.56 -14.14 -13.17
CA ASP A 6 -1.25 -13.18 -14.00
C ASP A 6 -1.58 -11.95 -13.12
N PRO A 7 -1.04 -10.75 -13.40
CA PRO A 7 -1.29 -9.55 -12.59
C PRO A 7 -2.74 -9.05 -12.68
N ALA A 8 -3.61 -9.72 -13.44
CA ALA A 8 -4.95 -9.27 -13.79
C ALA A 8 -6.09 -9.81 -12.90
N THR A 9 -5.81 -10.47 -11.76
CA THR A 9 -6.84 -11.18 -10.98
C THR A 9 -7.29 -10.53 -9.67
N THR A 10 -6.97 -9.26 -9.44
CA THR A 10 -7.78 -8.44 -8.53
C THR A 10 -8.99 -7.94 -9.33
N PRO A 11 -10.21 -8.42 -9.07
CA PRO A 11 -11.37 -7.94 -9.79
C PRO A 11 -11.49 -6.44 -9.55
N LEU A 12 -11.54 -5.67 -10.64
CA LEU A 12 -11.92 -4.26 -10.60
C LEU A 12 -13.19 -4.17 -9.74
N PRO A 13 -13.21 -3.35 -8.67
CA PRO A 13 -14.40 -3.20 -7.86
C PRO A 13 -15.53 -2.75 -8.78
N ALA A 14 -16.65 -3.48 -8.76
CA ALA A 14 -17.82 -3.15 -9.55
C ALA A 14 -18.19 -1.66 -9.34
N PRO A 15 -18.68 -0.95 -10.37
CA PRO A 15 -19.03 0.45 -10.22
C PRO A 15 -19.98 0.60 -9.04
N ALA A 16 -19.53 1.31 -8.01
CA ALA A 16 -20.24 1.37 -6.75
C ALA A 16 -21.68 1.84 -6.99
N THR A 17 -22.63 1.07 -6.45
CA THR A 17 -24.07 1.30 -6.63
C THR A 17 -24.63 2.28 -5.60
N SER A 18 -23.85 2.66 -4.59
CA SER A 18 -24.20 3.65 -3.55
C SER A 18 -22.99 4.51 -3.17
N ALA A 19 -23.26 5.63 -2.49
CA ALA A 19 -22.22 6.50 -1.93
C ALA A 19 -21.37 5.74 -0.90
N LEU A 20 -22.01 4.97 -0.01
CA LEU A 20 -21.35 4.11 0.96
C LEU A 20 -20.49 3.03 0.29
N GLY A 21 -20.97 2.43 -0.80
CA GLY A 21 -20.18 1.49 -1.61
C GLY A 21 -18.93 2.15 -2.20
N SER A 22 -19.03 3.41 -2.61
CA SER A 22 -17.91 4.19 -3.16
C SER A 22 -16.85 4.47 -2.08
N LEU A 23 -17.27 4.79 -0.86
CA LEU A 23 -16.35 5.00 0.26
C LEU A 23 -15.68 3.71 0.73
N ARG A 24 -16.42 2.60 0.82
CA ARG A 24 -15.85 1.28 1.16
C ARG A 24 -14.84 0.82 0.10
N CYS A 25 -15.14 1.07 -1.18
CA CYS A 25 -14.19 0.85 -2.26
C CYS A 25 -12.91 1.67 -2.03
N TYR A 26 -13.02 2.95 -1.69
CA TYR A 26 -11.85 3.79 -1.41
C TYR A 26 -11.01 3.31 -0.23
N VAL A 27 -11.64 2.82 0.85
CA VAL A 27 -10.90 2.21 1.97
C VAL A 27 -10.07 1.01 1.49
N GLN A 28 -10.65 0.13 0.68
CA GLN A 28 -9.93 -1.01 0.10
C GLN A 28 -8.78 -0.56 -0.82
N LEU A 29 -8.95 0.53 -1.58
CA LEU A 29 -7.89 1.12 -2.39
C LEU A 29 -6.71 1.60 -1.54
N ILE A 30 -6.99 2.24 -0.39
CA ILE A 30 -5.96 2.70 0.55
C ILE A 30 -5.20 1.53 1.18
N GLU A 31 -5.90 0.45 1.54
CA GLU A 31 -5.27 -0.77 2.05
C GLU A 31 -4.37 -1.41 1.00
N THR A 32 -4.85 -1.51 -0.24
CA THR A 32 -4.08 -2.03 -1.38
C THR A 32 -2.84 -1.19 -1.63
N ARG A 33 -2.97 0.15 -1.61
CA ARG A 33 -1.84 1.08 -1.72
C ARG A 33 -0.79 0.82 -0.65
N ARG A 34 -1.21 0.66 0.61
CA ARG A 34 -0.31 0.41 1.73
C ARG A 34 0.41 -0.93 1.61
N SER A 35 -0.27 -1.97 1.13
CA SER A 35 0.35 -3.27 0.83
C SER A 35 1.44 -3.13 -0.24
N LEU A 36 1.12 -2.49 -1.37
CA LEU A 36 2.08 -2.27 -2.46
C LEU A 36 3.30 -1.45 -2.01
N GLN A 37 3.09 -0.41 -1.19
CA GLN A 37 4.18 0.37 -0.61
C GLN A 37 5.05 -0.48 0.33
N ALA A 38 4.44 -1.30 1.18
CA ALA A 38 5.17 -2.17 2.10
C ALA A 38 6.00 -3.23 1.35
N GLU A 39 5.44 -3.85 0.32
CA GLU A 39 6.15 -4.80 -0.55
C GLU A 39 7.33 -4.15 -1.25
N MET A 40 7.15 -2.92 -1.76
CA MET A 40 8.22 -2.14 -2.39
C MET A 40 9.34 -1.80 -1.40
N GLU A 41 9.01 -1.28 -0.22
CA GLU A 41 9.99 -0.96 0.83
C GLU A 41 10.71 -2.22 1.34
N GLN A 42 9.99 -3.34 1.47
CA GLN A 42 10.56 -4.63 1.85
C GLN A 42 11.53 -5.17 0.78
N ALA A 43 11.15 -5.13 -0.50
CA ALA A 43 12.01 -5.60 -1.59
C ALA A 43 13.29 -4.75 -1.71
N LEU A 44 13.17 -3.42 -1.60
CA LEU A 44 14.30 -2.50 -1.63
C LEU A 44 15.24 -2.71 -0.44
N SER A 45 14.70 -2.85 0.78
CA SER A 45 15.52 -3.07 1.98
C SER A 45 16.21 -4.44 1.97
N SER A 46 15.53 -5.50 1.53
CA SER A 46 16.14 -6.83 1.39
C SER A 46 17.27 -6.84 0.36
N PHE A 47 17.08 -6.18 -0.79
CA PHE A 47 18.13 -6.05 -1.81
C PHE A 47 19.35 -5.27 -1.28
N LEU A 48 19.13 -4.11 -0.65
CA LEU A 48 20.22 -3.24 -0.19
C LEU A 48 21.02 -3.83 0.98
N THR A 49 20.37 -4.60 1.85
CA THR A 49 21.02 -5.17 3.04
C THR A 49 21.52 -6.60 2.83
N ALA A 50 21.18 -7.22 1.69
CA ALA A 50 21.38 -8.65 1.42
C ALA A 50 20.80 -9.57 2.52
N THR A 51 19.89 -9.05 3.35
CA THR A 51 19.24 -9.80 4.42
C THR A 51 18.00 -10.47 3.83
N PRO A 52 17.87 -11.79 3.91
CA PRO A 52 16.66 -12.46 3.47
C PRO A 52 15.54 -12.15 4.47
N THR A 53 14.57 -11.36 4.05
CA THR A 53 13.33 -11.15 4.80
C THR A 53 12.24 -11.97 4.11
N PRO A 54 11.53 -12.86 4.85
CA PRO A 54 10.43 -13.59 4.26
C PRO A 54 9.40 -12.57 3.75
N LEU A 55 9.02 -12.67 2.48
CA LEU A 55 7.90 -11.91 1.92
C LEU A 55 6.70 -12.11 2.84
N SER A 56 6.14 -11.00 3.33
CA SER A 56 5.04 -11.03 4.28
C SER A 56 3.76 -11.47 3.56
N ASN A 57 3.61 -12.78 3.32
CA ASN A 57 2.30 -13.35 3.05
C ASN A 57 1.46 -13.01 4.29
N GLY A 58 0.36 -12.26 4.09
CA GLY A 58 -0.52 -11.81 5.17
C GLY A 58 -0.93 -12.96 6.12
N PRO A 59 -1.41 -12.65 7.33
CA PRO A 59 -1.72 -13.66 8.33
C PRO A 59 -2.75 -14.64 7.77
N ASP A 60 -2.29 -15.84 7.48
CA ASP A 60 -3.10 -16.99 7.10
C ASP A 60 -3.87 -17.44 8.36
N LEU A 61 -5.00 -16.77 8.61
CA LEU A 61 -5.92 -16.98 9.73
C LEU A 61 -6.70 -18.30 9.65
N LEU A 62 -6.10 -19.37 9.12
CA LEU A 62 -6.69 -20.71 9.08
C LEU A 62 -5.79 -21.84 9.57
N SER A 63 -4.57 -21.57 10.07
CA SER A 63 -3.78 -22.61 10.73
C SER A 63 -4.12 -22.72 12.22
N ALA A 64 -5.34 -23.18 12.50
CA ALA A 64 -5.74 -23.66 13.80
C ALA A 64 -5.15 -25.07 14.04
N SER A 65 -4.34 -25.18 15.10
CA SER A 65 -4.23 -26.32 16.03
C SER A 65 -3.94 -27.73 15.46
N GLY A 66 -2.76 -28.28 15.78
CA GLY A 66 -2.54 -29.73 15.71
C GLY A 66 -1.08 -30.18 15.73
N SER A 67 -0.65 -30.58 16.93
CA SER A 67 0.44 -31.50 17.32
C SER A 67 1.46 -32.08 16.33
N GLU A 68 2.71 -32.01 16.79
CA GLU A 68 3.78 -33.04 16.80
C GLU A 68 4.40 -33.59 15.49
N GLU A 69 5.73 -33.42 15.46
CA GLU A 69 6.77 -34.20 14.81
C GLU A 69 6.41 -34.99 13.53
N THR A 70 6.88 -34.50 12.38
CA THR A 70 7.30 -35.39 11.29
C THR A 70 8.30 -34.71 10.36
N THR A 71 9.52 -35.24 10.35
CA THR A 71 10.48 -35.31 9.24
C THR A 71 10.49 -34.14 8.25
N THR A 72 11.47 -33.26 8.46
CA THR A 72 11.91 -32.17 7.58
C THR A 72 12.30 -32.67 6.18
N THR A 73 11.29 -32.85 5.33
CA THR A 73 11.47 -32.83 3.88
C THR A 73 11.40 -31.36 3.48
N ARG A 74 12.52 -30.63 3.58
CA ARG A 74 12.60 -29.24 3.10
C ARG A 74 12.39 -29.26 1.60
N SER A 75 11.18 -28.89 1.17
CA SER A 75 10.87 -28.58 -0.22
C SER A 75 11.84 -27.51 -0.74
N PRO A 76 12.46 -27.66 -1.92
CA PRO A 76 13.41 -26.68 -2.46
C PRO A 76 12.78 -25.30 -2.70
N CYS A 77 11.45 -25.22 -2.84
CA CYS A 77 10.73 -23.94 -2.93
C CYS A 77 10.73 -23.13 -1.62
N ALA A 78 10.92 -23.78 -0.47
CA ALA A 78 11.01 -23.08 0.82
C ALA A 78 12.39 -22.43 1.04
N ALA A 79 13.43 -22.88 0.32
CA ALA A 79 14.76 -22.29 0.38
C ALA A 79 14.92 -21.10 -0.59
N GLU A 80 14.17 -21.07 -1.70
CA GLU A 80 14.11 -19.91 -2.60
C GLU A 80 13.37 -18.70 -1.99
N ALA A 81 12.48 -18.92 -1.02
CA ALA A 81 11.77 -17.85 -0.31
C ALA A 81 12.64 -17.05 0.69
N ILE A 82 13.90 -17.46 0.88
CA ILE A 82 14.84 -16.90 1.88
C ILE A 82 16.12 -16.42 1.17
N ARG A 83 15.98 -15.83 -0.02
CA ARG A 83 17.07 -15.06 -0.62
C ARG A 83 16.61 -13.64 -0.90
N PRO A 84 17.49 -12.63 -0.74
CA PRO A 84 17.19 -11.31 -1.24
C PRO A 84 16.87 -11.39 -2.75
N PRO A 85 15.94 -10.54 -3.24
CA PRO A 85 15.57 -10.54 -4.65
C PRO A 85 16.80 -10.27 -5.51
N THR A 86 16.89 -10.93 -6.66
CA THR A 86 17.89 -10.58 -7.68
C THR A 86 17.53 -9.24 -8.32
N GLU A 87 18.50 -8.59 -8.97
CA GLU A 87 18.26 -7.32 -9.69
C GLU A 87 17.06 -7.37 -10.67
N PRO A 88 16.90 -8.37 -11.55
CA PRO A 88 15.72 -8.45 -12.42
C PRO A 88 14.41 -8.66 -11.66
N GLU A 89 14.42 -9.43 -10.56
CA GLU A 89 13.23 -9.63 -9.72
C GLU A 89 12.84 -8.33 -8.98
N LEU A 90 13.82 -7.59 -8.47
CA LEU A 90 13.58 -6.28 -7.87
C LEU A 90 13.00 -5.31 -8.90
N GLN A 91 13.54 -5.28 -10.11
CA GLN A 91 13.01 -4.45 -11.19
C GLN A 91 11.55 -4.79 -11.50
N GLN A 92 11.21 -6.08 -11.53
CA GLN A 92 9.84 -6.55 -11.76
C GLN A 92 8.90 -6.16 -10.61
N VAL A 93 9.32 -6.33 -9.35
CA VAL A 93 8.55 -5.91 -8.17
C VAL A 93 8.29 -4.40 -8.20
N LEU A 94 9.31 -3.61 -8.52
CA LEU A 94 9.16 -2.16 -8.64
C LEU A 94 8.19 -1.79 -9.78
N GLN A 95 8.29 -2.44 -10.93
CA GLN A 95 7.37 -2.20 -12.06
C GLN A 95 5.92 -2.51 -11.68
N ILE A 96 5.67 -3.66 -11.04
CA ILE A 96 4.34 -4.06 -10.59
C ILE A 96 3.83 -3.08 -9.53
N ALA A 97 4.64 -2.75 -8.53
CA ALA A 97 4.24 -1.85 -7.45
C ALA A 97 3.91 -0.44 -7.99
N PHE A 98 4.77 0.14 -8.84
CA PHE A 98 4.49 1.45 -9.43
C PHE A 98 3.28 1.43 -10.37
N GLY A 99 3.10 0.36 -11.16
CA GLY A 99 1.90 0.17 -11.98
C GLY A 99 0.63 0.16 -11.14
N GLY A 100 0.61 -0.66 -10.08
CA GLY A 100 -0.51 -0.73 -9.14
C GLY A 100 -0.77 0.58 -8.42
N LEU A 101 0.27 1.33 -8.02
CA LEU A 101 0.10 2.66 -7.42
C LEU A 101 -0.57 3.67 -8.36
N VAL A 102 -0.25 3.62 -9.66
CA VAL A 102 -0.90 4.47 -10.67
C VAL A 102 -2.36 4.07 -10.85
N GLU A 103 -2.65 2.77 -10.94
CA GLU A 103 -4.02 2.26 -11.06
C GLU A 103 -4.87 2.64 -9.86
N VAL A 104 -4.34 2.48 -8.64
CA VAL A 104 -5.03 2.88 -7.40
C VAL A 104 -5.32 4.39 -7.40
N LYS A 105 -4.40 5.21 -7.89
CA LYS A 105 -4.60 6.67 -7.99
C LYS A 105 -5.71 7.02 -8.98
N GLU A 106 -5.74 6.37 -10.15
CA GLU A 106 -6.81 6.59 -11.13
C GLU A 106 -8.17 6.12 -10.59
N GLN A 107 -8.20 4.98 -9.89
CA GLN A 107 -9.43 4.49 -9.24
C GLN A 107 -9.91 5.44 -8.14
N ALA A 108 -9.00 5.99 -7.32
CA ALA A 108 -9.33 7.00 -6.33
C ALA A 108 -9.93 8.27 -6.96
N ARG A 109 -9.40 8.69 -8.12
CA ARG A 109 -9.96 9.82 -8.88
C ARG A 109 -11.40 9.56 -9.32
N LEU A 110 -11.69 8.36 -9.81
CA LEU A 110 -13.06 7.96 -10.19
C LEU A 110 -14.01 7.96 -8.99
N VAL A 111 -13.53 7.58 -7.79
CA VAL A 111 -14.33 7.68 -6.57
C VAL A 111 -14.65 9.15 -6.24
N VAL A 112 -13.66 10.05 -6.33
CA VAL A 112 -13.88 11.49 -6.10
C VAL A 112 -14.94 12.04 -7.06
N GLU A 113 -14.81 11.74 -8.35
CA GLU A 113 -15.76 12.17 -9.38
C GLU A 113 -17.18 11.63 -9.11
N ALA A 114 -17.29 10.35 -8.74
CA ALA A 114 -18.57 9.75 -8.37
C ALA A 114 -19.18 10.43 -7.14
N LEU A 115 -18.39 10.74 -6.11
CA LEU A 115 -18.87 11.43 -4.90
C LEU A 115 -19.38 12.84 -5.20
N GLU A 116 -18.71 13.58 -6.09
CA GLU A 116 -19.13 14.94 -6.47
C GLU A 116 -20.34 14.95 -7.39
N GLU A 117 -20.27 14.23 -8.51
CA GLU A 117 -21.23 14.40 -9.60
C GLU A 117 -22.46 13.51 -9.40
N ARG A 118 -22.24 12.24 -9.06
CA ARG A 118 -23.31 11.24 -8.97
C ARG A 118 -24.01 11.28 -7.61
N TRP A 119 -23.25 11.38 -6.54
CA TRP A 119 -23.78 11.33 -5.17
C TRP A 119 -23.99 12.70 -4.54
N GLN A 120 -23.49 13.79 -5.15
CA GLN A 120 -23.63 15.16 -4.66
C GLN A 120 -23.16 15.35 -3.21
N ARG A 121 -22.07 14.66 -2.83
CA ARG A 121 -21.41 14.72 -1.52
C ARG A 121 -20.02 15.35 -1.64
N PRO A 122 -19.93 16.67 -1.90
CA PRO A 122 -18.64 17.35 -2.10
C PRO A 122 -17.76 17.36 -0.85
N GLU A 123 -18.36 17.29 0.34
CA GLU A 123 -17.65 17.20 1.62
C GLU A 123 -16.82 15.90 1.70
N LEU A 124 -17.42 14.75 1.38
CA LEU A 124 -16.74 13.45 1.34
C LEU A 124 -15.66 13.42 0.25
N ALA A 125 -15.95 13.99 -0.92
CA ALA A 125 -14.97 14.14 -1.99
C ALA A 125 -13.77 15.01 -1.57
N ARG A 126 -13.96 15.99 -0.68
CA ARG A 126 -12.88 16.81 -0.13
C ARG A 126 -11.99 16.01 0.80
N ILE A 127 -12.55 15.19 1.70
CA ILE A 127 -11.80 14.32 2.60
C ILE A 127 -10.94 13.34 1.78
N VAL A 128 -11.55 12.64 0.81
CA VAL A 128 -10.86 11.71 -0.09
C VAL A 128 -9.72 12.40 -0.84
N ARG A 129 -9.95 13.60 -1.40
CA ARG A 129 -8.87 14.37 -2.05
C ARG A 129 -7.76 14.80 -1.11
N GLY A 130 -8.09 15.19 0.12
CA GLY A 130 -7.10 15.50 1.16
C GLY A 130 -6.16 14.33 1.39
N ILE A 131 -6.73 13.14 1.56
CA ILE A 131 -5.97 11.89 1.76
C ILE A 131 -5.08 11.62 0.54
N GLU A 132 -5.59 11.75 -0.69
CA GLU A 132 -4.81 11.52 -1.91
C GLU A 132 -3.64 12.49 -2.09
N VAL A 133 -3.83 13.77 -1.72
CA VAL A 133 -2.76 14.78 -1.75
C VAL A 133 -1.67 14.42 -0.75
N ASP A 134 -2.05 14.07 0.48
CA ASP A 134 -1.10 13.73 1.53
C ASP A 134 -0.37 12.41 1.24
N GLU A 135 -1.07 11.39 0.73
CA GLU A 135 -0.46 10.12 0.30
C GLU A 135 0.54 10.35 -0.85
N SER A 136 0.19 11.19 -1.84
CA SER A 136 1.11 11.54 -2.93
C SER A 136 2.36 12.26 -2.41
N ALA A 137 2.19 13.20 -1.48
CA ALA A 137 3.29 13.91 -0.85
C ALA A 137 4.17 12.95 -0.02
N ARG A 138 3.56 11.98 0.67
CA ARG A 138 4.25 10.99 1.49
C ARG A 138 5.07 10.01 0.64
N ILE A 139 4.53 9.55 -0.49
CA ILE A 139 5.27 8.74 -1.46
C ILE A 139 6.48 9.52 -1.98
N LYS A 140 6.28 10.79 -2.37
CA LYS A 140 7.37 11.65 -2.85
C LYS A 140 8.48 11.79 -1.80
N ALA A 141 8.12 12.09 -0.55
CA ALA A 141 9.08 12.21 0.55
C ALA A 141 9.84 10.89 0.80
N THR A 142 9.17 9.74 0.63
CA THR A 142 9.78 8.40 0.72
C THR A 142 10.83 8.20 -0.36
N LEU A 143 10.48 8.48 -1.63
CA LEU A 143 11.39 8.34 -2.76
C LEU A 143 12.61 9.26 -2.63
N GLU A 144 12.41 10.52 -2.24
CA GLU A 144 13.50 11.48 -2.04
C GLU A 144 14.44 11.04 -0.91
N ARG A 145 13.89 10.55 0.20
CA ARG A 145 14.69 9.98 1.30
C ARG A 145 15.53 8.80 0.82
N ASP A 146 14.96 7.89 0.05
CA ASP A 146 15.65 6.68 -0.41
C ASP A 146 16.74 7.00 -1.43
N GLN A 147 16.51 7.98 -2.31
CA GLN A 147 17.54 8.54 -3.18
C GLN A 147 18.70 9.12 -2.36
N LEU A 148 18.41 9.90 -1.31
CA LEU A 148 19.44 10.46 -0.43
C LEU A 148 20.22 9.38 0.33
N ARG A 149 19.56 8.33 0.82
CA ARG A 149 20.23 7.19 1.48
C ARG A 149 21.15 6.45 0.50
N ARG A 150 20.72 6.28 -0.75
CA ARG A 150 21.55 5.69 -1.80
C ARG A 150 22.75 6.58 -2.14
N LEU A 151 22.54 7.89 -2.28
CA LEU A 151 23.62 8.85 -2.51
C LEU A 151 24.63 8.87 -1.37
N GLN A 152 24.18 8.78 -0.11
CA GLN A 152 25.06 8.67 1.06
C GLN A 152 25.96 7.42 1.01
N THR A 153 25.45 6.32 0.45
CA THR A 153 26.24 5.09 0.27
C THR A 153 27.27 5.23 -0.85
N LEU A 154 26.92 5.93 -1.94
CA LEU A 154 27.79 6.14 -3.10
C LEU A 154 28.82 7.26 -2.91
N GLN A 155 28.48 8.27 -2.12
CA GLN A 155 29.25 9.50 -1.89
C GLN A 155 29.29 9.80 -0.38
N PRO A 156 30.04 9.00 0.42
CA PRO A 156 30.05 9.12 1.88
C PRO A 156 30.69 10.43 2.37
N GLU A 157 31.43 11.13 1.52
CA GLU A 157 32.04 12.43 1.80
C GLU A 157 31.00 13.56 1.88
N LEU A 158 29.81 13.37 1.30
CA LEU A 158 28.71 14.32 1.32
C LEU A 158 27.78 14.05 2.50
N GLU A 159 27.41 15.11 3.22
CA GLU A 159 26.50 15.01 4.36
C GLU A 159 25.03 15.10 3.91
N PHE A 160 24.33 13.96 3.90
CA PHE A 160 22.89 13.90 3.62
C PHE A 160 22.01 13.66 4.85
N ALA A 161 22.62 13.51 6.03
CA ALA A 161 21.92 13.08 7.25
C ALA A 161 20.79 14.03 7.68
N SER A 162 21.01 15.34 7.56
CA SER A 162 20.01 16.37 7.87
C SER A 162 18.80 16.30 6.94
N SER A 163 19.04 16.23 5.62
CA SER A 163 17.97 16.10 4.62
C SER A 163 17.20 14.78 4.74
N ILE A 164 17.88 13.67 5.07
CA ILE A 164 17.20 12.38 5.34
C ILE A 164 16.25 12.52 6.53
N ARG A 165 16.70 13.15 7.64
CA ARG A 165 15.83 13.39 8.81
C ARG A 165 14.66 14.29 8.49
N GLU A 166 14.85 15.33 7.68
CA GLU A 166 13.77 16.21 7.23
C GLU A 166 12.70 15.43 6.47
N LYS A 167 13.10 14.55 5.55
CA LYS A 167 12.16 13.69 4.80
C LYS A 167 11.47 12.67 5.71
N ASP A 168 12.18 12.07 6.67
CA ASP A 168 11.56 11.16 7.64
C ASP A 168 10.55 11.89 8.56
N ALA A 169 10.84 13.13 8.96
CA ALA A 169 9.88 13.97 9.70
C ALA A 169 8.64 14.29 8.86
N ALA A 170 8.82 14.71 7.61
CA ALA A 170 7.71 14.99 6.69
C ALA A 170 6.82 13.75 6.47
N ARG A 171 7.41 12.56 6.28
CA ARG A 171 6.66 11.29 6.18
C ARG A 171 5.81 11.02 7.42
N THR A 172 6.35 11.31 8.60
CA THR A 172 5.66 11.08 9.89
C THR A 172 4.49 12.05 10.06
N THR A 173 4.70 13.33 9.77
CA THR A 173 3.63 14.35 9.81
C THR A 173 2.50 14.01 8.84
N LEU A 174 2.84 13.65 7.60
CA LEU A 174 1.84 13.26 6.59
C LEU A 174 1.08 12.00 6.99
N ALA A 175 1.76 11.00 7.57
CA ALA A 175 1.10 9.80 8.08
C ALA A 175 0.07 10.12 9.18
N GLY A 176 0.36 11.08 10.06
CA GLY A 176 -0.59 11.57 11.06
C GLY A 176 -1.83 12.22 10.42
N SER A 177 -1.62 13.15 9.49
CA SER A 177 -2.71 13.82 8.74
C SER A 177 -3.62 12.82 8.02
N ILE A 178 -3.03 11.86 7.30
CA ILE A 178 -3.77 10.79 6.61
C ILE A 178 -4.59 9.97 7.61
N GLN A 179 -4.03 9.64 8.78
CA GLN A 179 -4.73 8.87 9.79
C GLN A 179 -5.93 9.62 10.37
N GLU A 180 -5.80 10.92 10.63
CA GLU A 180 -6.90 11.78 11.09
C GLU A 180 -8.03 11.83 10.07
N GLN A 181 -7.71 12.10 8.79
CA GLN A 181 -8.71 12.12 7.71
C GLN A 181 -9.36 10.75 7.47
N MET A 182 -8.59 9.66 7.61
CA MET A 182 -9.15 8.31 7.51
C MET A 182 -10.13 8.01 8.65
N GLN A 183 -9.87 8.50 9.87
CA GLN A 183 -10.80 8.36 10.99
C GLN A 183 -12.11 9.12 10.72
N GLU A 184 -12.01 10.34 10.20
CA GLU A 184 -13.17 11.12 9.75
C GLU A 184 -13.97 10.35 8.69
N LEU A 185 -13.29 9.80 7.68
CA LEU A 185 -13.91 8.99 6.64
C LEU A 185 -14.60 7.74 7.21
N HIS A 186 -13.99 7.06 8.17
CA HIS A 186 -14.60 5.89 8.81
C HIS A 186 -15.83 6.25 9.65
N ALA A 187 -15.85 7.42 10.29
CA ALA A 187 -17.03 7.92 10.98
C ALA A 187 -18.18 8.17 10.00
N GLU A 188 -17.91 8.85 8.88
CA GLU A 188 -18.89 9.09 7.82
C GLU A 188 -19.45 7.79 7.22
N ILE A 189 -18.59 6.76 7.04
CA ILE A 189 -19.04 5.43 6.60
C ILE A 189 -20.00 4.81 7.62
N ALA A 190 -19.71 4.94 8.92
CA ALA A 190 -20.56 4.38 9.97
C ALA A 190 -21.93 5.07 10.02
N ASP A 191 -21.95 6.41 9.89
CA ASP A 191 -23.17 7.20 9.86
C ASP A 191 -24.03 6.88 8.63
N LEU A 192 -23.41 6.78 7.45
CA LEU A 192 -24.12 6.37 6.23
C LEU A 192 -24.66 4.94 6.32
N ALA A 193 -23.89 4.01 6.94
CA ALA A 193 -24.33 2.63 7.12
C ALA A 193 -25.54 2.55 8.07
N ALA A 194 -25.53 3.34 9.14
CA ALA A 194 -26.65 3.42 10.08
C ALA A 194 -27.90 4.03 9.44
N ALA A 195 -27.73 5.05 8.59
CA ALA A 195 -28.82 5.67 7.84
C ALA A 195 -29.46 4.69 6.84
N GLU A 196 -28.66 3.99 6.03
CA GLU A 196 -29.16 2.99 5.08
C GLU A 196 -29.89 1.84 5.79
N ALA A 197 -29.40 1.38 6.95
CA ALA A 197 -30.03 0.32 7.74
C ALA A 197 -31.34 0.75 8.44
N ALA A 198 -31.59 2.05 8.60
CA ALA A 198 -32.81 2.58 9.20
C ALA A 198 -33.93 2.81 8.17
N GLU A 199 -33.60 2.76 6.88
CA GLU A 199 -34.54 2.93 5.76
C GLU A 199 -35.08 1.58 5.21
N GLU A 200 -34.50 0.45 5.63
CA GLU A 200 -34.97 -0.93 5.38
C GLU A 200 -35.98 -1.41 6.43
#